data_AF-A0A9P0G6L9-F1
#
_entry.id   AF-A0A9P0G6L9-F1
#
_cell.length_a   1.000
_cell.length_b   1.000
_cell.length_c   1.000
_cell.angle_alpha   90.00
_cell.angle_beta   90.00
_cell.angle_gamma   90.00
#
_symmetry.space_group_name_H-M   'P 1'
#
loop_
_entity.id
_entity.type
_entity.pdbx_description
1 polymer ?
#
loop_
_entity_poly.entity_id
_entity_poly.type
_entity_poly.pdbx_seq_one_letter_code
_entity_poly.pdbx_strand_id
1 'polypeptide(L)'
;MTFMTCNVLKVCNYNKKINSLFSGSNFEEDLEKFTRKYRDAKKENYDILKKCEEARRTREELIESCKKLESTGGELSDIKNSLESEISKITSDHKLHKAAYKTALQHYNNFDFNVAIVESSDDDIFVANVTFKFAKHIEPIKIVVNRNQRKIIEIDSHGLMDTQNFEDVNFDPLFFCNLRQKVLDSVNS
;
A
#
# COMPACT_ATOMS: atom_id res chain seq x y z
N MET A 1 28.86 -29.53 -21.01
CA MET A 1 27.78 -30.30 -20.37
C MET A 1 27.58 -31.56 -21.18
N THR A 2 28.06 -32.69 -20.67
CA THR A 2 28.39 -33.91 -21.42
C THR A 2 27.34 -34.98 -21.11
N PHE A 3 26.30 -35.10 -21.93
CA PHE A 3 25.33 -36.21 -21.88
C PHE A 3 24.99 -36.61 -23.32
N MET A 4 25.95 -37.27 -23.99
CA MET A 4 25.76 -37.75 -25.37
C MET A 4 26.39 -39.14 -25.58
N THR A 5 26.36 -40.01 -24.56
CA THR A 5 26.98 -41.35 -24.65
C THR A 5 26.13 -42.49 -24.10
N CYS A 6 24.81 -42.33 -23.94
CA CYS A 6 23.95 -43.42 -23.47
C CYS A 6 22.89 -43.80 -24.51
N ASN A 7 23.32 -44.50 -25.57
CA ASN A 7 22.57 -45.57 -26.28
C ASN A 7 23.09 -45.88 -27.70
N VAL A 8 23.98 -45.06 -28.27
CA VAL A 8 24.66 -45.39 -29.55
C VAL A 8 25.44 -46.71 -29.44
N LEU A 9 25.92 -47.06 -28.25
CA LEU A 9 26.59 -48.34 -27.97
C LEU A 9 25.69 -49.58 -28.13
N LYS A 10 24.36 -49.47 -27.95
CA LYS A 10 23.47 -50.63 -28.18
C LYS A 10 23.34 -50.97 -29.66
N VAL A 11 23.33 -49.98 -30.55
CA VAL A 11 23.25 -50.20 -32.01
C VAL A 11 24.55 -50.83 -32.54
N CYS A 12 25.71 -50.40 -32.04
CA CYS A 12 27.01 -50.96 -32.46
C CYS A 12 27.25 -52.40 -31.96
N ASN A 13 26.73 -52.77 -30.78
CA ASN A 13 26.88 -54.13 -30.25
C ASN A 13 26.08 -55.18 -31.03
N TYR A 14 25.04 -54.76 -31.76
CA TYR A 14 24.26 -55.67 -32.58
C TYR A 14 24.96 -56.09 -33.88
N ASN A 15 25.79 -55.22 -34.49
CA ASN A 15 26.56 -55.59 -35.69
C ASN A 15 27.62 -56.68 -35.41
N LYS A 16 28.17 -56.76 -34.19
CA LYS A 16 29.10 -57.84 -33.81
C LYS A 16 28.40 -59.20 -33.65
N LYS A 17 27.12 -59.20 -33.27
CA LYS A 17 26.36 -60.44 -33.03
C LYS A 17 25.84 -61.08 -34.32
N ILE A 18 25.63 -60.27 -35.36
CA ILE A 18 25.20 -60.70 -36.69
C ILE A 18 26.19 -61.73 -37.27
N ASN A 19 27.51 -61.50 -37.19
CA ASN A 19 28.50 -62.43 -37.75
C ASN A 19 28.60 -63.80 -37.04
N SER A 20 27.99 -63.97 -35.86
CA SER A 20 28.04 -65.24 -35.09
C SER A 20 26.79 -66.12 -35.19
N LEU A 21 25.72 -65.66 -35.88
CA LEU A 21 24.42 -66.35 -35.94
C LEU A 21 24.17 -67.13 -37.25
N PHE A 22 25.12 -67.12 -38.20
CA PHE A 22 24.95 -67.72 -39.53
C PHE A 22 25.22 -69.23 -39.59
N SER A 23 24.81 -70.01 -38.59
CA SER A 23 24.87 -71.48 -38.66
C SER A 23 23.73 -72.15 -37.87
N GLY A 24 22.57 -72.33 -38.52
CA GLY A 24 21.52 -73.28 -38.10
C GLY A 24 20.12 -72.71 -37.82
N SER A 25 19.16 -73.04 -38.70
CA SER A 25 17.68 -72.95 -38.62
C SER A 25 16.99 -71.59 -38.35
N ASN A 26 16.00 -71.28 -39.20
CA ASN A 26 15.06 -70.13 -39.22
C ASN A 26 15.66 -68.71 -39.23
N PHE A 27 16.63 -68.50 -40.11
CA PHE A 27 17.23 -67.19 -40.42
C PHE A 27 16.20 -66.05 -40.63
N GLU A 28 15.09 -66.33 -41.32
CA GLU A 28 14.05 -65.33 -41.59
C GLU A 28 13.33 -64.87 -40.31
N GLU A 29 13.01 -65.79 -39.40
CA GLU A 29 12.33 -65.45 -38.13
C GLU A 29 13.22 -64.61 -37.21
N ASP A 30 14.52 -64.94 -37.15
CA ASP A 30 15.49 -64.18 -36.36
C ASP A 30 15.75 -62.78 -36.95
N LEU A 31 15.81 -62.67 -38.28
CA LEU A 31 15.93 -61.39 -38.97
C LEU A 31 14.68 -60.51 -38.76
N GLU A 32 13.48 -61.11 -38.80
CA GLU A 32 12.24 -60.39 -38.54
C GLU A 32 12.16 -59.89 -37.09
N LYS A 33 12.52 -60.75 -36.13
CA LYS A 33 12.59 -60.40 -34.70
C LYS A 33 13.59 -59.29 -34.43
N PHE A 34 14.75 -59.32 -35.09
CA PHE A 34 15.76 -58.27 -34.98
C PHE A 34 15.25 -56.95 -35.57
N THR A 35 14.64 -57.00 -36.76
CA THR A 35 14.08 -55.82 -37.44
C THR A 35 12.99 -55.17 -36.59
N ARG A 36 12.14 -55.97 -35.94
CA ARG A 36 11.10 -55.49 -35.02
C ARG A 36 11.73 -54.78 -33.81
N LYS A 37 12.70 -55.40 -33.15
CA LYS A 37 13.43 -54.79 -32.02
C LYS A 37 14.14 -53.49 -32.40
N TYR A 38 14.74 -53.43 -33.60
CA TYR A 38 15.36 -52.20 -34.09
C TYR A 38 14.33 -51.09 -34.30
N ARG A 39 13.16 -51.42 -34.88
CA ARG A 39 12.07 -50.46 -35.07
C ARG A 39 11.54 -49.94 -33.74
N ASP A 40 11.35 -50.82 -32.77
CA ASP A 40 10.87 -50.46 -31.43
C ASP A 40 11.88 -49.57 -30.69
N ALA A 41 13.17 -49.93 -30.71
CA ALA A 41 14.24 -49.11 -30.13
C ALA A 41 14.40 -47.75 -30.82
N LYS A 42 14.21 -47.70 -32.15
CA LYS A 42 14.21 -46.44 -32.90
C LYS A 42 13.05 -45.55 -32.46
N LYS A 43 11.85 -46.11 -32.30
CA LYS A 43 10.67 -45.37 -31.81
C LYS A 43 10.88 -44.86 -30.38
N GLU A 44 11.36 -45.71 -29.49
CA GLU A 44 11.68 -45.34 -28.10
C GLU A 44 12.68 -44.17 -28.02
N ASN A 45 13.73 -44.20 -28.85
CA ASN A 45 14.69 -43.09 -28.92
C ASN A 45 14.06 -41.78 -29.40
N TYR A 46 13.14 -41.81 -30.37
CA TYR A 46 12.42 -40.61 -30.78
C TYR A 46 11.53 -40.06 -29.66
N ASP A 47 10.83 -40.93 -28.93
CA ASP A 47 10.00 -40.53 -27.79
C ASP A 47 10.84 -39.92 -26.65
N ILE A 48 12.03 -40.48 -26.38
CA ILE A 48 12.99 -39.93 -25.41
C ILE A 48 13.48 -38.55 -25.86
N LEU A 49 13.88 -38.40 -27.13
CA LEU A 49 14.34 -37.12 -27.66
C LEU A 49 13.27 -36.03 -27.52
N LYS A 50 12.01 -36.36 -27.85
CA LYS A 50 10.89 -35.45 -27.69
C LYS A 50 10.71 -35.00 -26.23
N LYS A 51 10.76 -35.94 -25.28
CA LYS A 51 10.68 -35.64 -23.84
C LYS A 51 11.86 -34.78 -23.37
N CYS A 52 13.07 -35.01 -23.89
CA CYS A 52 14.23 -34.18 -23.57
C CYS A 52 14.07 -32.74 -24.08
N GLU A 53 13.50 -32.56 -25.27
CA GLU A 53 13.21 -31.23 -25.82
C GLU A 53 12.12 -30.51 -25.00
N GLU A 54 11.06 -31.20 -24.63
CA GLU A 54 10.01 -30.68 -23.74
C GLU A 54 10.60 -30.26 -22.38
N ALA A 55 11.40 -31.11 -21.75
CA ALA A 55 12.05 -30.80 -20.47
C ALA A 55 13.01 -29.60 -20.59
N ARG A 56 13.73 -29.46 -21.71
CA ARG A 56 14.59 -28.31 -21.97
C ARG A 56 13.77 -27.02 -22.07
N ARG A 57 12.66 -27.05 -22.80
CA ARG A 57 11.75 -25.91 -22.93
C ARG A 57 11.15 -25.49 -21.59
N THR A 58 10.63 -26.44 -20.81
CA THR A 58 10.10 -26.16 -19.46
C THR A 58 11.17 -25.55 -18.56
N ARG A 59 12.41 -26.03 -18.64
CA ARG A 59 13.52 -25.44 -17.88
C ARG A 59 13.80 -23.99 -18.28
N GLU A 60 13.79 -23.68 -19.58
CA GLU A 60 13.99 -22.30 -20.08
C GLU A 60 12.86 -21.38 -19.60
N GLU A 61 11.60 -21.83 -19.66
CA GLU A 61 10.43 -21.10 -19.16
C GLU A 61 10.50 -20.87 -17.63
N LEU A 62 10.99 -21.86 -16.87
CA LEU A 62 11.17 -21.74 -15.43
C LEU A 62 12.26 -20.72 -15.08
N ILE A 63 13.40 -20.75 -15.78
CA ILE A 63 14.49 -19.79 -15.58
C ILE A 63 14.00 -18.36 -15.83
N GLU A 64 13.24 -18.15 -16.89
CA GLU A 64 12.68 -16.83 -17.21
C GLU A 64 11.68 -16.37 -16.15
N SER A 65 10.84 -17.28 -15.65
CA SER A 65 9.89 -16.99 -14.58
C SER A 65 10.60 -16.64 -13.26
N CYS A 66 11.69 -17.34 -12.92
CA CYS A 66 12.51 -17.02 -11.75
C CYS A 66 13.11 -15.62 -11.85
N LYS A 67 13.67 -15.24 -13.00
CA LYS A 67 14.23 -13.88 -13.20
C LYS A 67 13.18 -12.79 -13.02
N LYS A 68 11.96 -13.02 -13.53
CA LYS A 68 10.85 -12.08 -13.35
C LYS A 68 10.50 -11.91 -11.88
N LEU A 69 10.39 -13.02 -11.14
CA LEU A 69 10.11 -12.99 -9.71
C LEU A 69 11.21 -12.28 -8.91
N GLU A 70 12.48 -12.49 -9.24
CA GLU A 70 13.60 -11.79 -8.62
C GLU A 70 13.53 -10.27 -8.86
N SER A 71 13.22 -9.85 -10.09
CA SER A 71 13.03 -8.44 -10.44
C SER A 71 11.86 -7.81 -9.66
N THR A 72 10.70 -8.48 -9.64
CA THR A 72 9.53 -8.01 -8.86
C THR A 72 9.82 -7.97 -7.36
N GLY A 73 10.59 -8.93 -6.83
CA GLY A 73 11.05 -8.92 -5.44
C GLY A 73 11.92 -7.70 -5.13
N GLY A 74 12.82 -7.33 -6.05
CA GLY A 74 13.63 -6.11 -5.95
C GLY A 74 12.79 -4.84 -5.92
N GLU A 75 11.87 -4.69 -6.88
CA GLU A 75 10.97 -3.52 -6.95
C GLU A 75 10.12 -3.37 -5.69
N LEU A 76 9.56 -4.47 -5.17
CA LEU A 76 8.79 -4.45 -3.92
C LEU A 76 9.64 -4.06 -2.70
N SER A 77 10.90 -4.48 -2.67
CA SER A 77 11.84 -4.08 -1.62
C SER A 77 12.12 -2.58 -1.68
N ASP A 78 12.30 -2.01 -2.86
CA ASP A 78 12.54 -0.57 -3.04
C ASP A 78 11.31 0.25 -2.64
N ILE A 79 10.11 -0.18 -3.04
CA ILE A 79 8.84 0.44 -2.65
C ILE A 79 8.70 0.42 -1.12
N LYS A 80 8.97 -0.73 -0.49
CA LYS A 80 8.93 -0.86 0.97
C LYS A 80 9.85 0.16 1.65
N ASN A 81 11.10 0.25 1.22
CA ASN A 81 12.08 1.19 1.78
C ASN A 81 11.63 2.65 1.59
N SER A 82 11.01 2.96 0.44
CA SER A 82 10.45 4.29 0.17
C SER A 82 9.31 4.64 1.13
N LEU A 83 8.37 3.71 1.35
CA LEU A 83 7.25 3.89 2.28
C LEU A 83 7.73 4.03 3.73
N GLU A 84 8.72 3.25 4.16
CA GLU A 84 9.30 3.37 5.50
C GLU A 84 9.94 4.76 5.73
N SER A 85 10.62 5.29 4.71
CA SER A 85 11.17 6.66 4.73
C SER A 85 10.06 7.72 4.83
N GLU A 86 8.99 7.57 4.05
CA GLU A 86 7.85 8.49 4.08
C GLU A 86 7.12 8.47 5.43
N ILE A 87 6.90 7.29 6.01
CA ILE A 87 6.33 7.14 7.36
C ILE A 87 7.20 7.84 8.40
N SER A 88 8.53 7.69 8.32
CA SER A 88 9.47 8.34 9.23
C SER A 88 9.36 9.86 9.14
N LYS A 89 9.28 10.41 7.92
CA LYS A 89 9.11 11.84 7.66
C LYS A 89 7.78 12.36 8.23
N ILE A 90 6.66 11.73 7.89
CA ILE A 90 5.33 12.10 8.38
C ILE A 90 5.28 12.05 9.91
N THR A 91 5.89 11.02 10.52
CA THR A 91 5.94 10.88 11.97
C THR A 91 6.74 12.01 12.63
N SER A 92 7.87 12.41 12.02
CA SER A 92 8.67 13.53 12.48
C SER A 92 7.89 14.85 12.38
N ASP A 93 7.27 15.11 11.23
CA ASP A 93 6.48 16.31 10.99
C ASP A 93 5.29 16.39 11.96
N HIS A 94 4.58 15.27 12.18
CA HIS A 94 3.51 15.20 13.17
C HIS A 94 4.01 15.49 14.59
N LYS A 95 5.18 14.97 14.99
CA LYS A 95 5.78 15.28 16.30
C LYS A 95 6.08 16.77 16.44
N LEU A 96 6.65 17.39 15.41
CA LEU A 96 6.92 18.83 15.37
C LEU A 96 5.63 19.65 15.46
N HIS A 97 4.62 19.33 14.66
CA HIS A 97 3.33 20.02 14.70
C HIS A 97 2.63 19.86 16.05
N LYS A 98 2.65 18.66 16.64
CA LYS A 98 2.09 18.42 17.97
C LYS A 98 2.82 19.22 19.06
N ALA A 99 4.15 19.31 18.98
CA ALA A 99 4.93 20.13 19.90
C ALA A 99 4.63 21.63 19.74
N ALA A 100 4.59 22.12 18.50
CA ALA A 100 4.24 23.51 18.18
C ALA A 100 2.82 23.86 18.66
N TYR A 101 1.84 22.98 18.44
CA TYR A 101 0.48 23.14 18.94
C TYR A 101 0.43 23.20 20.46
N LYS A 102 1.15 22.31 21.16
CA LYS A 102 1.22 22.33 22.63
C LYS A 102 1.82 23.64 23.16
N THR A 103 2.90 24.12 22.55
CA THR A 103 3.52 25.40 22.91
C THR A 103 2.56 26.56 22.65
N ALA A 104 1.90 26.58 21.50
CA ALA A 104 0.89 27.58 21.18
C ALA A 104 -0.24 27.59 22.20
N LEU A 105 -0.78 26.42 22.57
CA LEU A 105 -1.83 26.29 23.58
C LEU A 105 -1.37 26.81 24.96
N GLN A 106 -0.11 26.60 25.34
CA GLN A 106 0.45 27.18 26.57
C GLN A 106 0.51 28.70 26.52
N HIS A 107 0.87 29.30 25.39
CA HIS A 107 0.82 30.75 25.21
C HIS A 107 -0.62 31.28 25.24
N TYR A 108 -1.55 30.58 24.57
CA TYR A 108 -2.96 30.98 24.54
C TYR A 108 -3.67 30.75 25.88
N ASN A 109 -3.17 29.87 26.75
CA ASN A 109 -3.66 29.72 28.12
C ASN A 109 -3.45 30.97 28.99
N ASN A 110 -2.69 31.97 28.55
CA ASN A 110 -2.60 33.26 29.25
C ASN A 110 -3.76 34.20 28.91
N PHE A 111 -4.54 33.93 27.86
CA PHE A 111 -5.76 34.68 27.58
C PHE A 111 -6.84 34.32 28.59
N ASP A 112 -7.76 35.23 28.80
CA ASP A 112 -8.85 35.07 29.75
C ASP A 112 -10.07 34.35 29.16
N PHE A 113 -9.89 33.67 28.03
CA PHE A 113 -10.89 32.79 27.44
C PHE A 113 -10.23 31.50 26.93
N ASN A 114 -11.04 30.46 26.81
CA ASN A 114 -10.71 29.18 26.20
C ASN A 114 -11.65 28.96 25.02
N VAL A 115 -11.16 28.26 23.98
CA VAL A 115 -11.97 27.87 22.82
C VAL A 115 -11.92 26.35 22.68
N ALA A 116 -13.08 25.71 22.70
CA ALA A 116 -13.24 24.29 22.41
C ALA A 116 -13.91 24.13 21.05
N ILE A 117 -13.24 23.45 20.12
CA ILE A 117 -13.81 23.16 18.80
C ILE A 117 -14.52 21.81 18.89
N VAL A 118 -15.80 21.79 18.51
CA VAL A 118 -16.61 20.59 18.38
C VAL A 118 -16.74 20.28 16.89
N GLU A 119 -16.37 19.06 16.52
CA GLU A 119 -16.52 18.59 15.14
C GLU A 119 -18.01 18.51 14.78
N SER A 120 -18.35 19.13 13.65
CA SER A 120 -19.66 19.01 13.03
C SER A 120 -19.70 17.76 12.16
N SER A 121 -20.90 17.21 11.93
CA SER A 121 -21.12 16.19 10.89
C SER A 121 -21.00 16.76 9.47
N ASP A 122 -21.04 18.08 9.34
CA ASP A 122 -20.84 18.81 8.09
C ASP A 122 -19.37 19.26 7.99
N ASP A 123 -18.65 18.73 7.00
CA ASP A 123 -17.22 19.01 6.77
C ASP A 123 -16.92 20.50 6.56
N ASP A 124 -17.91 21.26 6.10
CA ASP A 124 -17.77 22.69 5.81
C ASP A 124 -18.00 23.58 7.04
N ILE A 125 -18.40 23.01 8.18
CA ILE A 125 -18.77 23.76 9.39
C ILE A 125 -17.94 23.28 10.57
N PHE A 126 -17.48 24.22 11.40
CA PHE A 126 -17.04 23.88 12.75
C PHE A 126 -17.72 24.77 13.79
N VAL A 127 -17.94 24.19 14.98
CA VAL A 127 -18.55 24.88 16.10
C VAL A 127 -17.45 25.18 17.12
N ALA A 128 -17.25 26.45 17.44
CA ALA A 128 -16.34 26.91 18.47
C ALA A 128 -17.12 27.35 19.71
N ASN A 129 -16.95 26.63 20.81
CA ASN A 129 -17.47 27.01 22.11
C ASN A 129 -16.43 27.84 22.85
N VAL A 130 -16.74 29.10 23.09
CA VAL A 130 -15.86 30.07 23.74
C VAL A 130 -16.29 30.23 25.21
N THR A 131 -15.37 30.06 26.13
CA THR A 131 -15.62 30.19 27.57
C THR A 131 -14.66 31.19 28.19
N PHE A 132 -15.18 32.22 28.85
CA PHE A 132 -14.37 33.23 29.53
C PHE A 132 -14.04 32.79 30.97
N LYS A 133 -12.75 32.82 31.34
CA LYS A 133 -12.24 32.35 32.64
C LYS A 133 -12.79 33.14 33.82
N PHE A 134 -13.08 34.42 33.64
CA PHE A 134 -13.67 35.29 34.65
C PHE A 134 -15.19 35.08 34.79
N ALA A 135 -15.84 34.47 33.81
CA ALA A 135 -17.29 34.29 33.76
C ALA A 135 -17.69 32.81 33.82
N LYS A 136 -17.21 32.08 34.84
CA LYS A 136 -17.42 30.62 34.97
C LYS A 136 -18.89 30.19 35.07
N HIS A 137 -19.77 31.11 35.45
CA HIS A 137 -21.21 30.85 35.63
C HIS A 137 -22.01 31.11 34.35
N ILE A 138 -21.39 31.72 33.33
CA ILE A 138 -22.01 31.97 32.03
C ILE A 138 -21.78 30.74 31.16
N GLU A 139 -22.83 30.29 30.47
CA GLU A 139 -22.72 29.18 29.52
C GLU A 139 -21.77 29.54 28.36
N PRO A 140 -21.05 28.55 27.80
CA PRO A 140 -20.17 28.81 26.66
C PRO A 140 -20.91 29.48 25.51
N ILE A 141 -20.27 30.51 24.93
CA ILE A 141 -20.77 31.19 23.74
C ILE A 141 -20.43 30.32 22.54
N LYS A 142 -21.46 29.93 21.78
CA LYS A 142 -21.31 29.06 20.62
C LYS A 142 -21.17 29.92 19.36
N ILE A 143 -20.07 29.73 18.64
CA ILE A 143 -19.78 30.42 17.37
C ILE A 143 -19.72 29.35 16.28
N VAL A 144 -20.60 29.45 15.29
CA VAL A 144 -20.63 28.55 14.14
C VAL A 144 -19.93 29.24 12.97
N VAL A 145 -18.93 28.56 12.41
CA VAL A 145 -18.08 29.11 11.35
C VAL A 145 -18.14 28.21 10.13
N ASN A 146 -18.36 28.80 8.97
CA ASN A 146 -18.14 28.13 7.69
C ASN A 146 -16.62 28.10 7.41
N ARG A 147 -16.04 26.91 7.34
CA ARG A 147 -14.62 26.67 7.19
C ARG A 147 -14.07 27.17 5.84
N ASN A 148 -14.85 26.97 4.77
CA ASN A 148 -14.45 27.32 3.41
C ASN A 148 -14.48 28.83 3.18
N GLN A 149 -15.53 29.49 3.67
CA GLN A 149 -15.69 30.94 3.55
C GLN A 149 -14.92 31.72 4.62
N ARG A 150 -14.49 31.03 5.70
CA ARG A 150 -13.90 31.64 6.91
C ARG A 150 -14.79 32.74 7.51
N LYS A 151 -16.10 32.52 7.48
CA LYS A 151 -17.11 33.46 7.96
C LYS A 151 -17.88 32.88 9.13
N ILE A 152 -18.20 33.73 10.10
CA ILE A 152 -19.17 33.40 11.14
C ILE A 152 -20.54 33.38 10.48
N ILE A 153 -21.28 32.29 10.68
CA ILE A 153 -22.64 32.14 10.13
C ILE A 153 -23.71 32.18 11.21
N GLU A 154 -23.34 31.88 12.46
CA GLU A 154 -24.25 31.93 13.60
C GLU A 154 -23.46 32.17 14.89
N ILE A 155 -24.02 32.96 15.79
CA ILE A 155 -23.52 33.13 17.16
C ILE A 155 -24.68 32.96 18.12
N ASP A 156 -24.58 31.99 19.01
CA ASP A 156 -25.45 31.87 20.17
C ASP A 156 -24.69 32.39 21.40
N SER A 157 -25.10 33.58 21.84
CA SER A 157 -24.51 34.32 22.95
C SER A 157 -25.44 34.43 24.15
N HIS A 158 -26.52 33.62 24.20
CA HIS A 158 -27.48 33.64 25.33
C HIS A 158 -28.11 35.03 25.58
N GLY A 159 -28.31 35.82 24.52
CA GLY A 159 -28.86 37.17 24.62
C GLY A 159 -27.86 38.26 25.02
N LEU A 160 -26.56 37.95 25.11
CA LEU A 160 -25.51 38.95 25.40
C LEU A 160 -25.21 39.87 24.21
N MET A 161 -25.53 39.43 22.98
CA MET A 161 -25.35 40.23 21.76
C MET A 161 -26.56 40.11 20.84
N ASP A 162 -26.93 41.22 20.19
CA ASP A 162 -27.99 41.26 19.19
C ASP A 162 -27.54 40.56 17.90
N THR A 163 -28.28 39.52 17.50
CA THR A 163 -27.98 38.67 16.34
C THR A 163 -27.99 39.42 15.00
N GLN A 164 -28.64 40.59 14.92
CA GLN A 164 -28.72 41.42 13.71
C GLN A 164 -27.40 42.11 13.32
N ASN A 165 -26.38 42.12 14.19
CA ASN A 165 -25.10 42.79 13.92
C ASN A 165 -24.02 41.88 13.28
N PHE A 166 -24.34 40.63 12.91
CA PHE A 166 -23.32 39.63 12.54
C PHE A 166 -23.28 39.21 11.06
N GLU A 167 -24.15 39.74 10.19
CA GLU A 167 -24.16 39.35 8.76
C GLU A 167 -22.85 39.69 8.00
N ASP A 168 -22.01 40.58 8.53
CA ASP A 168 -20.73 40.99 7.93
C ASP A 168 -19.51 40.91 8.87
N VAL A 169 -19.62 40.19 9.99
CA VAL A 169 -18.50 40.11 10.94
C VAL A 169 -17.44 39.15 10.41
N ASN A 170 -16.36 39.75 9.90
CA ASN A 170 -15.11 39.04 9.65
C ASN A 170 -14.53 38.56 10.99
N PHE A 171 -13.85 37.41 10.96
CA PHE A 171 -13.18 36.80 12.11
C PHE A 171 -11.95 37.63 12.51
N ASP A 172 -12.16 38.83 13.02
CA ASP A 172 -11.10 39.77 13.40
C ASP A 172 -10.87 39.79 14.93
N PRO A 173 -9.70 40.26 15.39
CA PRO A 173 -9.42 40.35 16.83
C PRO A 173 -10.37 41.30 17.58
N LEU A 174 -10.96 42.29 16.90
CA LEU A 174 -11.81 43.31 17.50
C LEU A 174 -13.15 42.72 17.95
N PHE A 175 -13.70 41.79 17.17
CA PHE A 175 -14.87 41.01 17.52
C PHE A 175 -14.72 40.33 18.90
N PHE A 176 -13.60 39.63 19.15
CA PHE A 176 -13.36 38.97 20.42
C PHE A 176 -13.20 39.95 21.59
N CYS A 177 -12.59 41.12 21.35
CA CYS A 177 -12.51 42.19 22.35
C CYS A 177 -13.90 42.72 22.73
N ASN A 178 -14.78 42.94 21.75
CA ASN A 178 -16.15 43.42 21.98
C ASN A 178 -16.99 42.37 22.71
N LEU A 179 -16.90 41.10 22.28
CA LEU A 179 -17.56 39.97 22.93
C LEU A 179 -17.15 39.87 24.40
N ARG A 180 -15.83 39.92 24.66
CA ARG A 180 -15.27 39.91 26.02
C ARG A 180 -15.82 41.04 26.88
N GLN A 181 -15.92 42.27 26.35
CA GLN A 181 -16.44 43.41 27.11
C GLN A 181 -17.91 43.21 27.46
N LYS A 182 -18.74 42.70 26.54
CA LYS A 182 -20.15 42.40 26.83
C LYS A 182 -20.34 41.35 27.92
N VAL A 183 -19.49 40.32 27.93
CA VAL A 183 -19.48 39.30 28.98
C VAL A 183 -19.02 39.89 30.33
N LEU A 184 -18.04 40.80 30.32
CA LEU A 184 -17.63 41.52 31.54
C LEU A 184 -18.75 42.39 32.10
N ASP A 185 -19.45 43.12 31.23
CA ASP A 185 -20.54 44.01 31.63
C ASP A 185 -21.71 43.22 32.25
N SER A 186 -22.02 42.03 31.71
CA SER A 186 -23.10 41.18 32.23
C SER A 186 -22.78 40.51 33.56
N VAL A 187 -21.51 40.23 33.86
CA VAL A 187 -21.09 39.68 35.16
C VAL A 187 -21.09 40.73 36.27
N ASN A 188 -20.88 42.01 35.93
CA ASN A 188 -20.80 43.11 36.89
C ASN A 188 -22.12 43.87 37.10
N SER A 189 -23.18 43.51 36.36
CA SER A 189 -24.53 44.10 36.46
C SER A 189 -25.40 43.33 37.43
#